data_AF-A0A7J9B387-F1
#
_entry.id   AF-A0A7J9B387-F1
#
_cell.length_a   1.000
_cell.length_b   1.000
_cell.length_c   1.000
_cell.angle_alpha   90.00
_cell.angle_beta   90.00
_cell.angle_gamma   90.00
#
_symmetry.space_group_name_H-M   'P 1'
#
loop_
_entity.id
_entity.type
_entity.pdbx_description
1 polymer ?
#
loop_
_entity_poly.entity_id
_entity_poly.type
_entity_poly.pdbx_seq_one_letter_code
_entity_poly.pdbx_strand_id
1 'polypeptide(L)' 'MLKLMGFFIEEKDNGAELKVNTQIEIVFKFLTNEFAGFRAAYNLWNKMFNLTQNMKELQSYVLMLNDGKSV' A
#
# COMPACT_ATOMS: atom_id res chain seq x y z
N MET A 1 -4.36 0.95 -6.93
CA MET A 1 -5.32 1.01 -5.80
C MET A 1 -6.51 0.06 -6.01
N LEU A 2 -7.42 0.34 -6.95
CA LEU A 2 -8.64 -0.49 -7.16
C LEU A 2 -8.34 -1.97 -7.49
N LYS A 3 -7.36 -2.26 -8.36
CA LYS A 3 -6.95 -3.65 -8.66
C LYS A 3 -6.42 -4.43 -7.44
N LEU A 4 -5.73 -3.76 -6.51
CA LEU A 4 -5.20 -4.40 -5.30
C LEU A 4 -6.32 -4.70 -4.29
N MET A 5 -7.27 -3.78 -4.12
CA MET A 5 -8.45 -4.03 -3.28
C MET A 5 -9.30 -5.18 -3.81
N GLY A 6 -9.50 -5.26 -5.13
CA GLY A 6 -10.18 -6.40 -5.75
C GLY A 6 -9.49 -7.74 -5.45
N PHE A 7 -8.16 -7.78 -5.57
CA PHE A 7 -7.36 -8.97 -5.25
C PHE A 7 -7.51 -9.41 -3.78
N PHE A 8 -7.50 -8.46 -2.83
CA PHE A 8 -7.68 -8.80 -1.41
C PHE A 8 -9.09 -9.25 -1.06
N ILE A 9 -10.11 -8.74 -1.75
CA ILE A 9 -11.50 -9.19 -1.59
C ILE A 9 -11.64 -10.62 -2.13
N GLU A 10 -11.09 -10.89 -3.30
CA GLU A 10 -11.14 -12.21 -3.94
C GLU A 10 -10.42 -13.29 -3.12
N GLU A 11 -9.22 -12.99 -2.59
CA GLU A 11 -8.50 -13.90 -1.68
C GLU A 11 -9.30 -14.17 -0.39
N LYS A 12 -9.94 -13.15 0.17
CA LYS A 12 -10.79 -13.28 1.36
C LYS A 12 -12.03 -14.14 1.07
N ASP A 13 -12.69 -13.93 -0.08
CA ASP A 13 -13.87 -14.69 -0.49
C ASP A 13 -13.53 -16.16 -0.78
N ASN A 14 -12.30 -16.44 -1.21
CA ASN A 14 -11.74 -17.79 -1.35
C ASN A 14 -11.33 -18.44 -0.01
N GLY A 15 -11.64 -17.81 1.12
CA GLY A 15 -11.35 -18.31 2.47
C GLY A 15 -9.89 -18.15 2.89
N ALA A 16 -9.04 -17.49 2.09
CA ALA A 16 -7.67 -17.19 2.46
C ALA A 16 -7.64 -15.94 3.35
N GLU A 17 -7.48 -16.14 4.67
CA GLU A 17 -7.28 -15.03 5.59
C GLU A 17 -5.82 -14.55 5.54
N LEU A 18 -5.54 -13.60 4.64
CA LEU A 18 -4.23 -12.97 4.57
C LEU A 18 -4.01 -12.08 5.79
N LYS A 19 -2.95 -12.32 6.56
CA LYS A 19 -2.52 -11.41 7.63
C LYS A 19 -2.32 -10.01 7.07
N VAL A 20 -2.66 -8.98 7.85
CA VAL A 20 -2.54 -7.56 7.45
C VAL A 20 -1.12 -7.23 6.93
N ASN A 21 -0.09 -7.73 7.60
CA ASN A 21 1.30 -7.56 7.16
C ASN A 21 1.56 -8.17 5.78
N THR A 22 0.96 -9.32 5.47
CA THR A 22 1.07 -9.98 4.15
C THR A 22 0.38 -9.16 3.07
N GLN A 23 -0.81 -8.61 3.36
CA GLN A 23 -1.52 -7.73 2.41
C GLN A 23 -0.70 -6.48 2.10
N ILE A 24 -0.10 -5.85 3.12
CA ILE A 24 0.75 -4.67 2.94
C ILE A 24 2.04 -5.00 2.17
N GLU A 25 2.66 -6.15 2.41
CA GLU A 25 3.82 -6.60 1.64
C GLU A 25 3.49 -6.85 0.16
N ILE A 26 2.29 -7.37 -0.13
CA ILE A 26 1.79 -7.50 -1.51
C ILE A 26 1.69 -6.11 -2.15
N VAL A 27 1.08 -5.13 -1.47
CA VAL A 27 1.02 -3.75 -1.96
C VAL A 27 2.41 -3.25 -2.31
N PHE A 28 3.41 -3.40 -1.42
CA PHE A 28 4.77 -2.95 -1.69
C PHE A 28 5.49 -3.66 -2.83
N LYS A 29 5.19 -4.95 -3.07
CA LYS A 29 5.74 -5.68 -4.23
C LYS A 29 5.23 -5.11 -5.56
N PHE A 30 4.03 -4.54 -5.58
CA PHE A 30 3.43 -3.93 -6.77
C PHE A 30 3.79 -2.45 -6.95
N LEU A 31 4.38 -1.81 -5.94
CA LEU A 31 4.86 -0.43 -6.08
C LEU A 31 6.21 -0.38 -6.81
N THR A 32 6.34 0.59 -7.71
CA THR A 32 7.60 0.86 -8.42
C THR A 32 8.64 1.48 -7.48
N ASN A 33 9.90 1.56 -7.92
CA ASN A 33 10.99 2.18 -7.15
C ASN A 33 10.71 3.65 -6.75
N GLU A 34 9.81 4.35 -7.44
CA GLU A 34 9.37 5.70 -7.07
C GLU A 34 8.72 5.77 -5.66
N PHE A 35 8.32 4.62 -5.10
CA PHE A 35 7.71 4.52 -3.76
C PHE A 35 8.68 3.99 -2.69
N ALA A 36 9.98 3.90 -2.99
CA ALA A 36 10.97 3.41 -2.03
C ALA A 36 10.99 4.23 -0.73
N GLY A 37 10.78 5.55 -0.82
CA GLY A 37 10.70 6.43 0.35
C GLY A 37 9.50 6.10 1.25
N PHE A 38 8.34 5.84 0.66
CA PHE A 38 7.14 5.42 1.39
C PHE A 38 7.35 4.08 2.11
N ARG A 39 7.98 3.11 1.44
CA ARG A 39 8.33 1.81 2.05
C ARG A 39 9.30 1.96 3.22
N ALA A 40 10.30 2.83 3.11
CA ALA A 40 11.25 3.10 4.19
C ALA A 40 10.53 3.73 5.41
N ALA A 41 9.67 4.72 5.20
CA ALA A 41 8.88 5.35 6.25
C ALA A 41 7.96 4.34 6.97
N TYR A 42 7.29 3.47 6.23
CA TYR A 42 6.44 2.42 6.81
C TYR A 42 7.23 1.45 7.71
N ASN A 43 8.43 1.04 7.27
CA ASN A 43 9.29 0.16 8.08
C ASN A 43 9.79 0.87 9.34
N LEU A 44 10.14 2.16 9.25
CA LEU A 44 10.56 2.97 10.41
C LEU A 44 9.43 3.15 11.43
N TRP A 45 8.19 3.24 10.98
CA TRP A 45 7.00 3.24 11.84
C TRP A 45 6.59 1.86 12.35
N ASN A 46 7.50 0.88 12.27
CA ASN A 46 7.33 -0.47 12.80
C ASN A 46 6.03 -1.15 12.35
N LYS A 47 5.62 -0.92 11.09
CA LYS A 47 4.42 -1.52 10.49
C LYS A 47 3.11 -1.20 11.24
N MET A 48 3.04 -0.09 11.96
CA MET A 48 1.95 0.22 12.89
C MET A 48 0.58 0.48 12.22
N PHE A 49 0.54 0.62 10.89
CA PHE A 49 -0.71 0.85 10.17
C PHE A 49 -1.45 -0.43 9.79
N ASN A 50 -2.77 -0.41 9.94
CA ASN A 50 -3.63 -1.35 9.25
C ASN A 50 -3.69 -1.05 7.73
N LEU A 51 -4.21 -2.00 6.94
CA LEU A 51 -4.26 -1.87 5.48
C LEU A 51 -4.97 -0.58 5.04
N THR A 52 -6.10 -0.23 5.66
CA THR A 52 -6.88 0.97 5.30
C THR A 52 -6.08 2.26 5.49
N GLN A 53 -5.37 2.38 6.62
CA GLN A 53 -4.48 3.52 6.88
C GLN A 53 -3.32 3.55 5.89
N ASN A 54 -2.67 2.40 5.66
CA ASN A 54 -1.57 2.31 4.68
C ASN A 54 -2.01 2.77 3.29
N MET A 55 -3.20 2.36 2.84
CA MET A 55 -3.78 2.77 1.56
C MET A 55 -4.06 4.27 1.50
N LYS A 56 -4.57 4.88 2.57
CA LYS A 56 -4.80 6.35 2.63
C LYS A 56 -3.48 7.13 2.55
N GLU A 57 -2.48 6.72 3.33
CA GLU A 57 -1.16 7.36 3.32
C GLU A 57 -0.47 7.20 1.96
N LEU A 58 -0.58 6.02 1.35
CA LEU A 58 -0.07 5.78 -0.01
C LEU A 58 -0.76 6.67 -1.05
N GLN A 59 -2.08 6.86 -0.95
CA GLN A 59 -2.84 7.80 -1.78
C GLN A 59 -2.34 9.23 -1.63
N SER A 60 -2.13 9.68 -0.39
CA SER A 60 -1.58 11.01 -0.08
C SER A 60 -0.18 11.18 -0.66
N TYR A 61 0.67 10.16 -0.53
CA TYR A 61 2.02 10.15 -1.11
C TYR A 61 2.01 10.24 -2.64
N VAL A 62 1.11 9.51 -3.31
CA VAL A 62 0.91 9.62 -4.77
C VAL A 62 0.52 11.04 -5.17
N LEU A 63 -0.40 11.67 -4.43
CA LEU A 63 -0.82 13.05 -4.68
C LEU A 63 0.37 14.01 -4.54
N MET A 64 1.15 13.89 -3.46
CA MET A 64 2.35 14.71 -3.25
C MET A 64 3.38 14.56 -4.39
N LEU A 65 3.59 13.34 -4.88
CA LEU A 65 4.49 13.09 -6.01
C LEU A 65 3.97 13.70 -7.31
N ASN A 66 2.65 13.74 -7.51
CA ASN A 66 2.05 14.30 -8.71
C ASN A 66 1.94 15.84 -8.66
N ASP A 67 1.66 16.43 -7.50
CA ASP A 67 1.64 17.88 -7.31
C ASP A 67 3.06 18.48 -7.39
N GLY A 68 4.08 17.71 -7.02
CA GLY A 68 5.49 18.05 -7.23
C GLY A 68 5.95 17.93 -8.69
N LYS A 69 5.20 17.22 -9.54
CA LYS A 69 5.39 17.15 -11.00
C LYS A 69 4.53 18.23 -11.66
N SER A 70 4.87 19.51 -11.43
CA SER A 70 4.33 20.58 -12.28
C SER A 70 4.73 20.31 -13.73
N VAL A 71 3.72 20.25 -14.62
CA VAL A 71 3.87 20.14 -16.08
C VAL A 71 4.57 21.39 -16.63
#